data_AF-M5RNB8-F1
#
_entry.id   AF-M5RNB8-F1
#
_cell.length_a   1.000
_cell.length_b   1.000
_cell.length_c   1.000
_cell.angle_alpha   90.00
_cell.angle_beta   90.00
_cell.angle_gamma   90.00
#
_symmetry.space_group_name_H-M   'P 1'
#
loop_
_entity.id
_entity.type
_entity.pdbx_description
1 polymer ?
#
loop_
_entity_poly.entity_id
_entity_poly.type
_entity_poly.pdbx_seq_one_letter_code
_entity_poly.pdbx_strand_id
1 'polypeptide(L)'
;MNSENLREIGEDAIECLDEFGGKYSDVVEKETPGAPSMPSDYGRRRDLLHLFLLSQVKYFMPEITERAIEDISAEGAELAVDYFYGDWREDFDKNDLFEAPWIDELRFGLVLAVLCSKPDVFRRLIEFPFEELNLDTGGWELSKSDIQYYIDFCNSISSGVFGMSGSLKGKRPKMLAHLLKQVFDSNDIEFQTKLETYLIWFKRNEFDGRGNLLVSLDASILVGFARSRGLKFSIPEHLEDMILEQK
;
A
#
# COMPACT_ATOMS: atom_id res chain seq x y z
N MET A 1 -19.67 -2.13 -14.44
CA MET A 1 -19.41 -3.56 -14.30
C MET A 1 -20.62 -4.25 -13.70
N ASN A 2 -21.03 -5.45 -14.14
CA ASN A 2 -22.01 -6.23 -13.36
C ASN A 2 -21.26 -6.95 -12.20
N SER A 3 -21.98 -7.44 -11.21
CA SER A 3 -21.41 -8.19 -10.07
C SER A 3 -20.64 -9.46 -10.47
N GLU A 4 -20.78 -9.90 -11.72
CA GLU A 4 -20.16 -11.10 -12.30
C GLU A 4 -18.69 -10.86 -12.65
N ASN A 5 -18.34 -9.71 -13.24
CA ASN A 5 -16.94 -9.34 -13.53
C ASN A 5 -16.12 -9.06 -12.25
N LEU A 6 -16.73 -8.46 -11.23
CA LEU A 6 -16.10 -8.27 -9.92
C LEU A 6 -15.83 -9.61 -9.25
N ARG A 7 -16.78 -10.53 -9.38
CA ARG A 7 -16.63 -11.90 -8.94
C ARG A 7 -15.54 -12.65 -9.72
N GLU A 8 -15.42 -12.45 -11.03
CA GLU A 8 -14.35 -13.01 -11.87
C GLU A 8 -12.96 -12.52 -11.41
N ILE A 9 -12.76 -11.22 -11.17
CA ILE A 9 -11.48 -10.69 -10.63
C ILE A 9 -11.18 -11.28 -9.24
N GLY A 10 -12.20 -11.40 -8.39
CA GLY A 10 -12.05 -12.01 -7.07
C GLY A 10 -11.76 -13.50 -7.14
N GLU A 11 -12.41 -14.22 -8.05
CA GLU A 11 -12.19 -15.66 -8.31
C GLU A 11 -10.82 -15.90 -8.94
N ASP A 12 -10.36 -15.08 -9.89
CA ASP A 12 -9.01 -15.12 -10.46
C ASP A 12 -7.95 -14.86 -9.40
N ALA A 13 -8.16 -13.88 -8.52
CA ALA A 13 -7.26 -13.62 -7.41
C ALA A 13 -7.24 -14.78 -6.39
N ILE A 14 -8.36 -15.48 -6.20
CA ILE A 14 -8.47 -16.68 -5.36
C ILE A 14 -7.87 -17.92 -6.05
N GLU A 15 -7.96 -18.05 -7.36
CA GLU A 15 -7.36 -19.14 -8.12
C GLU A 15 -5.84 -18.97 -8.19
N CYS A 16 -5.36 -17.74 -8.42
CA CYS A 16 -3.96 -17.38 -8.21
C CYS A 16 -3.50 -17.70 -6.78
N LEU A 17 -4.37 -17.59 -5.77
CA LEU A 17 -4.08 -17.94 -4.37
C LEU A 17 -3.93 -19.44 -4.13
N ASP A 18 -4.81 -20.27 -4.70
CA ASP A 18 -4.72 -21.74 -4.58
C ASP A 18 -3.50 -22.29 -5.33
N GLU A 19 -3.03 -21.59 -6.36
CA GLU A 19 -1.74 -21.86 -7.03
C GLU A 19 -0.53 -21.22 -6.30
N PHE A 20 -0.75 -20.28 -5.37
CA PHE A 20 0.28 -19.55 -4.66
C PHE A 20 0.79 -20.29 -3.42
N GLY A 21 1.97 -20.90 -3.51
CA GLY A 21 2.71 -21.43 -2.36
C GLY A 21 3.48 -20.38 -1.55
N GLY A 22 2.85 -19.26 -1.16
CA GLY A 22 3.52 -18.04 -0.64
C GLY A 22 4.43 -18.18 0.60
N LYS A 23 5.21 -17.11 0.85
CA LYS A 23 6.50 -16.99 1.59
C LYS A 23 7.70 -17.46 0.77
N TYR A 24 7.76 -16.85 -0.41
CA TYR A 24 8.90 -16.73 -1.32
C TYR A 24 9.24 -17.98 -2.15
N SER A 25 8.20 -18.54 -2.75
CA SER A 25 8.22 -19.57 -3.80
C SER A 25 8.82 -19.05 -5.11
N ASP A 26 10.14 -18.87 -5.08
CA ASP A 26 11.08 -19.13 -6.18
C ASP A 26 12.42 -19.40 -5.49
N VAL A 27 12.73 -20.68 -5.27
CA VAL A 27 14.07 -21.08 -4.89
C VAL A 27 14.94 -20.82 -6.10
N VAL A 28 15.77 -19.78 -6.05
CA VAL A 28 16.91 -19.71 -6.97
C VAL A 28 17.76 -20.94 -6.64
N GLU A 29 17.73 -21.97 -7.48
CA GLU A 29 18.71 -23.04 -7.40
C GLU A 29 20.08 -22.37 -7.50
N LYS A 30 20.80 -22.28 -6.38
CA LYS A 30 22.20 -21.86 -6.43
C LYS A 30 22.90 -22.86 -7.33
N GLU A 31 23.72 -22.39 -8.27
CA GLU A 31 24.52 -23.23 -9.18
C GLU A 31 25.43 -24.24 -8.44
N THR A 32 25.53 -24.13 -7.10
CA THR A 32 26.31 -25.01 -6.23
C THR A 32 25.42 -26.00 -5.47
N PRO A 33 25.57 -27.32 -5.68
CA PRO A 33 24.82 -28.33 -4.93
C PRO A 33 25.10 -28.23 -3.42
N GLY A 34 24.04 -28.08 -2.62
CA GLY A 34 24.11 -28.14 -1.14
C GLY A 34 24.12 -26.78 -0.41
N ALA A 35 24.07 -25.65 -1.11
CA ALA A 35 23.89 -24.35 -0.48
C ALA A 35 22.40 -24.10 -0.15
N PRO A 36 22.06 -23.53 1.02
CA PRO A 36 20.68 -23.23 1.37
C PRO A 36 20.06 -22.25 0.36
N SER A 37 18.89 -22.63 -0.15
CA SER A 37 18.03 -21.81 -1.00
C SER A 37 17.65 -20.53 -0.26
N MET A 38 17.92 -19.37 -0.86
CA MET A 38 17.48 -18.10 -0.30
C MET A 38 16.36 -17.52 -1.17
N PRO A 39 15.24 -17.11 -0.56
CA PRO A 39 14.19 -16.34 -1.23
C PRO A 39 14.74 -15.17 -2.05
N SER A 40 14.35 -15.07 -3.32
CA SER A 40 14.69 -13.92 -4.16
C SER A 40 13.90 -12.67 -3.75
N ASP A 41 14.49 -11.47 -3.93
CA ASP A 41 13.79 -10.19 -3.82
C ASP A 41 12.50 -10.17 -4.65
N TYR A 42 12.56 -10.72 -5.86
CA TYR A 42 11.42 -10.91 -6.75
C TYR A 42 10.27 -11.69 -6.09
N GLY A 43 10.57 -12.82 -5.43
CA GLY A 43 9.58 -13.60 -4.70
C GLY A 43 8.93 -12.81 -3.56
N ARG A 44 9.70 -11.97 -2.84
CA ARG A 44 9.15 -11.13 -1.77
C ARG A 44 8.19 -10.07 -2.27
N ARG A 45 8.58 -9.36 -3.33
CA ARG A 45 7.77 -8.31 -3.94
C ARG A 45 6.49 -8.89 -4.52
N ARG A 46 6.58 -10.07 -5.14
CA ARG A 46 5.45 -10.80 -5.71
C ARG A 46 4.43 -11.20 -4.64
N ASP A 47 4.90 -11.75 -3.52
CA ASP A 47 4.07 -12.12 -2.38
C ASP A 47 3.39 -10.88 -1.76
N LEU A 48 4.14 -9.80 -1.57
CA LEU A 48 3.62 -8.56 -1.00
C LEU A 48 2.52 -7.94 -1.89
N LEU A 49 2.74 -7.89 -3.21
CA LEU A 49 1.74 -7.43 -4.18
C LEU A 49 0.47 -8.30 -4.13
N HIS A 50 0.62 -9.62 -4.11
CA HIS A 50 -0.53 -10.54 -4.04
C HIS A 50 -1.34 -10.32 -2.77
N LEU A 51 -0.69 -10.31 -1.61
CA LEU A 51 -1.37 -10.11 -0.34
C LEU A 51 -2.06 -8.75 -0.28
N PHE A 52 -1.42 -7.71 -0.83
CA PHE A 52 -2.05 -6.40 -1.00
C PHE A 52 -3.34 -6.48 -1.84
N LEU A 53 -3.32 -7.09 -3.03
CA LEU A 53 -4.50 -7.21 -3.90
C LEU A 53 -5.63 -7.95 -3.18
N LEU A 54 -5.31 -9.01 -2.45
CA LEU A 54 -6.28 -9.80 -1.70
C LEU A 54 -6.89 -9.02 -0.53
N SER A 55 -6.09 -8.20 0.15
CA SER A 55 -6.59 -7.34 1.22
C SER A 55 -7.58 -6.30 0.70
N GLN A 56 -7.37 -5.79 -0.52
CA GLN A 56 -8.31 -4.89 -1.19
C GLN A 56 -9.62 -5.62 -1.51
N VAL A 57 -9.55 -6.81 -2.11
CA VAL A 57 -10.74 -7.61 -2.42
C VAL A 57 -11.53 -7.94 -1.14
N LYS A 58 -10.87 -8.40 -0.07
CA LYS A 58 -11.53 -8.66 1.22
C LYS A 58 -12.28 -7.45 1.77
N TYR A 59 -11.62 -6.30 1.72
CA TYR A 59 -12.12 -5.10 2.38
C TYR A 59 -13.26 -4.44 1.61
N PHE A 60 -13.18 -4.46 0.27
CA PHE A 60 -14.12 -3.77 -0.59
C PHE A 60 -15.17 -4.68 -1.22
N MET A 61 -14.96 -6.01 -1.20
CA MET A 61 -15.84 -7.02 -1.81
C MET A 61 -16.07 -8.20 -0.85
N PRO A 62 -16.56 -7.94 0.39
CA PRO A 62 -16.63 -8.94 1.45
C PRO A 62 -17.46 -10.18 1.07
N GLU A 63 -18.49 -10.02 0.24
CA GLU A 63 -19.38 -11.09 -0.25
C GLU A 63 -18.68 -12.19 -1.06
N ILE A 64 -17.51 -11.90 -1.64
CA ILE A 64 -16.71 -12.87 -2.42
C ILE A 64 -15.76 -13.66 -1.51
N THR A 65 -15.56 -13.24 -0.26
CA THR A 65 -14.37 -13.60 0.54
C THR A 65 -14.62 -14.40 1.81
N GLU A 66 -15.87 -14.81 2.06
CA GLU A 66 -16.31 -15.48 3.32
C GLU A 66 -15.56 -16.78 3.69
N ARG A 67 -14.71 -17.36 2.82
CA ARG A 67 -14.02 -18.65 3.08
C ARG A 67 -12.49 -18.67 3.06
N ALA A 68 -11.79 -17.65 2.54
CA ALA A 68 -10.35 -17.78 2.23
C ALA A 68 -9.40 -16.80 2.95
N ILE A 69 -9.89 -15.74 3.62
CA ILE A 69 -9.06 -14.54 3.90
C ILE A 69 -8.84 -14.21 5.39
N GLU A 70 -9.13 -15.12 6.33
CA GLU A 70 -8.81 -14.85 7.75
C GLU A 70 -7.29 -14.84 7.99
N ASP A 71 -6.54 -15.80 7.43
CA ASP A 71 -5.10 -15.98 7.68
C ASP A 71 -4.20 -14.99 6.90
N ILE A 72 -4.64 -14.57 5.71
CA ILE A 72 -3.93 -13.67 4.78
C ILE A 72 -3.64 -12.29 5.41
N SER A 73 -4.47 -11.88 6.38
CA SER A 73 -4.44 -10.53 6.97
C SER A 73 -3.32 -10.30 7.98
N ALA A 74 -2.86 -11.34 8.68
CA ALA A 74 -1.78 -11.21 9.66
C ALA A 74 -0.41 -11.34 9.02
N GLU A 75 -0.25 -12.30 8.09
CA GLU A 75 1.04 -12.64 7.50
C GLU A 75 1.52 -11.59 6.48
N GLY A 76 0.63 -11.00 5.67
CA GLY A 76 1.02 -10.02 4.65
C GLY A 76 1.57 -8.71 5.21
N ALA A 77 1.02 -8.25 6.33
CA ALA A 77 1.51 -7.05 7.01
C ALA A 77 2.94 -7.28 7.56
N GLU A 78 3.20 -8.45 8.15
CA GLU A 78 4.53 -8.83 8.66
C GLU A 78 5.54 -9.07 7.53
N LEU A 79 5.11 -9.57 6.36
CA LEU A 79 5.98 -9.73 5.18
C LEU A 79 6.49 -8.39 4.65
N ALA A 80 5.73 -7.30 4.78
CA ALA A 80 6.23 -5.97 4.47
C ALA A 80 7.35 -5.56 5.43
N VAL A 81 7.22 -5.89 6.72
CA VAL A 81 8.30 -5.62 7.70
C VAL A 81 9.53 -6.47 7.40
N ASP A 82 9.37 -7.76 7.04
CA ASP A 82 10.48 -8.61 6.58
C ASP A 82 11.14 -8.04 5.31
N TYR A 83 10.36 -7.47 4.37
CA TYR A 83 10.92 -6.81 3.21
C TYR A 83 11.85 -5.65 3.60
N PHE A 84 11.45 -4.79 4.53
CA PHE A 84 12.26 -3.63 4.93
C PHE A 84 13.38 -3.94 5.92
N TYR A 85 13.14 -4.82 6.89
CA TYR A 85 14.02 -5.05 8.04
C TYR A 85 14.59 -6.46 8.13
N GLY A 86 14.22 -7.35 7.21
CA GLY A 86 14.67 -8.73 7.22
C GLY A 86 16.13 -8.89 6.80
N ASP A 87 16.71 -9.97 7.30
CA ASP A 87 18.13 -10.31 7.21
C ASP A 87 18.58 -10.64 5.77
N TRP A 88 17.63 -10.78 4.84
CA TRP A 88 17.90 -11.06 3.43
C TRP A 88 18.64 -9.94 2.71
N ARG A 89 18.68 -8.75 3.31
CA ARG A 89 19.43 -7.61 2.82
C ARG A 89 20.92 -7.67 3.21
N GLU A 90 21.34 -8.60 4.07
CA GLU A 90 22.74 -8.76 4.49
C GLU A 90 23.65 -9.32 3.37
N ASP A 91 23.07 -9.92 2.32
CA ASP A 91 23.82 -10.45 1.17
C ASP A 91 24.06 -9.43 0.05
N PHE A 92 23.47 -8.24 0.14
CA PHE A 92 23.72 -7.16 -0.82
C PHE A 92 24.99 -6.40 -0.43
N ASP A 93 25.79 -6.01 -1.42
CA ASP A 93 26.90 -5.08 -1.16
C ASP A 93 26.28 -3.79 -0.57
N LYS A 94 26.94 -3.15 0.41
CA LYS A 94 26.34 -2.02 1.16
C LYS A 94 25.83 -0.87 0.29
N ASN A 95 26.26 -0.80 -0.97
CA ASN A 95 25.84 0.19 -1.95
C ASN A 95 24.59 -0.23 -2.74
N ASP A 96 24.34 -1.54 -2.93
CA ASP A 96 23.17 -2.07 -3.66
C ASP A 96 21.89 -2.01 -2.79
N LEU A 97 22.07 -1.97 -1.47
CA LEU A 97 21.02 -1.75 -0.47
C LEU A 97 20.18 -0.49 -0.73
N PHE A 98 20.77 0.53 -1.35
CA PHE A 98 20.09 1.78 -1.68
C PHE A 98 19.38 1.75 -3.03
N GLU A 99 19.58 0.71 -3.86
CA GLU A 99 19.04 0.62 -5.22
C GLU A 99 17.75 -0.23 -5.32
N ALA A 100 17.37 -0.95 -4.26
CA ALA A 100 16.16 -1.75 -4.26
C ALA A 100 14.88 -0.88 -4.33
N PRO A 101 13.86 -1.29 -5.11
CA PRO A 101 12.54 -0.64 -5.09
C PRO A 101 11.94 -0.65 -3.70
N TRP A 102 11.31 0.45 -3.32
CA TRP A 102 10.79 0.63 -1.98
C TRP A 102 9.47 1.39 -1.92
N ILE A 103 9.18 2.30 -2.85
CA ILE A 103 8.02 3.20 -2.68
C ILE A 103 6.70 2.45 -2.83
N ASP A 104 6.62 1.50 -3.76
CA ASP A 104 5.40 0.72 -3.96
C ASP A 104 5.26 -0.36 -2.88
N GLU A 105 6.36 -1.02 -2.51
CA GLU A 105 6.40 -2.01 -1.43
C GLU A 105 6.02 -1.38 -0.09
N LEU A 106 6.47 -0.14 0.18
CA LEU A 106 6.02 0.64 1.33
C LEU A 106 4.51 0.87 1.26
N ARG A 107 4.00 1.35 0.13
CA ARG A 107 2.57 1.67 -0.04
C ARG A 107 1.71 0.42 0.14
N PHE A 108 2.11 -0.72 -0.42
CA PHE A 108 1.43 -2.01 -0.22
C PHE A 108 1.43 -2.41 1.25
N GLY A 109 2.58 -2.35 1.92
CA GLY A 109 2.70 -2.67 3.34
C GLY A 109 1.84 -1.78 4.23
N LEU A 110 1.82 -0.46 3.97
CA LEU A 110 0.99 0.49 4.72
C LEU A 110 -0.50 0.22 4.51
N VAL A 111 -0.93 -0.07 3.27
CA VAL A 111 -2.32 -0.44 3.00
C VAL A 111 -2.69 -1.72 3.74
N LEU A 112 -1.85 -2.76 3.65
CA LEU A 112 -2.06 -4.03 4.36
C LEU A 112 -2.20 -3.81 5.86
N ALA A 113 -1.30 -3.02 6.45
CA ALA A 113 -1.31 -2.75 7.88
C ALA A 113 -2.58 -2.01 8.32
N VAL A 114 -3.08 -1.04 7.54
CA VAL A 114 -4.33 -0.34 7.90
C VAL A 114 -5.57 -1.19 7.68
N LEU A 115 -5.66 -1.94 6.57
CA LEU A 115 -6.84 -2.76 6.28
C LEU A 115 -6.95 -3.96 7.23
N CYS A 116 -5.82 -4.51 7.66
CA CYS A 116 -5.76 -5.63 8.60
C CYS A 116 -5.72 -5.17 10.07
N SER A 117 -5.86 -3.86 10.34
CA SER A 117 -5.83 -3.29 11.69
C SER A 117 -4.58 -3.69 12.50
N LYS A 118 -3.40 -3.61 11.88
CA LYS A 118 -2.08 -3.91 12.47
C LYS A 118 -1.30 -2.62 12.74
N PRO A 119 -1.61 -1.88 13.83
CA PRO A 119 -0.98 -0.59 14.11
C PRO A 119 0.52 -0.70 14.41
N ASP A 120 0.99 -1.82 14.98
CA ASP A 120 2.41 -2.02 15.27
C ASP A 120 3.23 -2.21 14.00
N VAL A 121 2.71 -2.98 13.03
CA VAL A 121 3.30 -3.10 11.68
C VAL A 121 3.32 -1.74 10.99
N PHE A 122 2.19 -1.02 11.01
CA PHE A 122 2.10 0.31 10.40
C PHE A 122 3.17 1.24 10.97
N ARG A 123 3.31 1.30 12.31
CA ARG A 123 4.33 2.10 13.00
C ARG A 123 5.74 1.66 12.59
N ARG A 124 5.99 0.34 12.55
CA ARG A 124 7.31 -0.17 12.20
C ARG A 124 7.74 0.21 10.78
N LEU A 125 6.81 0.18 9.82
CA LEU A 125 7.08 0.56 8.43
C LEU A 125 7.42 2.05 8.29
N ILE A 126 6.67 2.94 8.95
CA ILE A 126 6.91 4.41 8.86
C ILE A 126 8.16 4.88 9.61
N GLU A 127 8.74 4.04 10.47
CA GLU A 127 10.01 4.30 11.17
C GLU A 127 11.24 3.91 10.34
N PHE A 128 11.05 3.34 9.15
CA PHE A 128 12.17 2.96 8.29
C PHE A 128 12.93 4.21 7.83
N PRO A 129 14.28 4.21 7.80
CA PRO A 129 15.08 5.39 7.47
C PRO A 129 15.06 5.70 5.96
N PHE A 130 13.93 6.19 5.46
CA PHE A 130 13.72 6.44 4.03
C PHE A 130 14.64 7.54 3.47
N GLU A 131 15.12 8.47 4.30
CA GLU A 131 16.00 9.56 3.86
C GLU A 131 17.35 9.06 3.34
N GLU A 132 17.74 7.83 3.69
CA GLU A 132 18.99 7.23 3.26
C GLU A 132 18.86 6.51 1.91
N LEU A 133 17.63 6.25 1.42
CA LEU A 133 17.38 5.50 0.18
C LEU A 133 17.58 6.34 -1.09
N ASN A 134 17.93 5.68 -2.21
CA ASN A 134 17.87 6.35 -3.51
C ASN A 134 16.43 6.65 -3.90
N LEU A 135 16.30 7.60 -4.83
CA LEU A 135 15.01 7.98 -5.40
C LEU A 135 14.41 6.82 -6.20
N ASP A 136 13.28 6.30 -5.74
CA ASP A 136 12.49 5.28 -6.43
C ASP A 136 11.16 5.88 -6.89
N THR A 137 10.92 5.87 -8.20
CA THR A 137 9.66 6.33 -8.80
C THR A 137 8.57 5.25 -8.79
N GLY A 138 8.92 4.00 -8.49
CA GLY A 138 8.03 2.86 -8.55
C GLY A 138 7.50 2.56 -9.96
N GLY A 139 6.63 1.58 -10.06
CA GLY A 139 5.87 1.25 -11.29
C GLY A 139 4.78 2.26 -11.64
N TRP A 140 4.54 3.24 -10.76
CA TRP A 140 3.50 4.27 -10.88
C TRP A 140 4.11 5.63 -11.30
N GLU A 141 5.40 5.65 -11.65
CA GLU A 141 6.13 6.82 -12.15
C GLU A 141 5.97 8.07 -11.25
N LEU A 142 6.05 7.88 -9.94
CA LEU A 142 5.89 8.94 -8.96
C LEU A 142 6.94 10.05 -9.14
N SER A 143 6.49 11.30 -9.01
CA SER A 143 7.41 12.43 -9.09
C SER A 143 8.24 12.55 -7.82
N LYS A 144 9.36 13.27 -7.89
CA LYS A 144 10.17 13.61 -6.70
C LYS A 144 9.35 14.26 -5.57
N SER A 145 8.30 15.01 -5.90
CA SER A 145 7.44 15.65 -4.90
C SER A 145 6.43 14.68 -4.27
N ASP A 146 6.06 13.62 -4.97
CA ASP A 146 5.24 12.54 -4.40
C ASP A 146 6.07 11.72 -3.41
N ILE A 147 7.31 11.40 -3.78
CA ILE A 147 8.25 10.68 -2.92
C ILE A 147 8.57 11.49 -1.66
N GLN A 148 8.86 12.80 -1.81
CA GLN A 148 9.07 13.68 -0.66
C GLN A 148 7.83 13.76 0.26
N TYR A 149 6.62 13.77 -0.32
CA TYR A 149 5.40 13.71 0.47
C TYR A 149 5.35 12.44 1.33
N TYR A 150 5.74 11.28 0.80
CA TYR A 150 5.71 10.03 1.54
C TYR A 150 6.72 10.01 2.71
N ILE A 151 7.91 10.57 2.50
CA ILE A 151 8.91 10.73 3.56
C ILE A 151 8.36 11.66 4.66
N ASP A 152 7.86 12.84 4.29
CA ASP A 152 7.29 13.79 5.23
C ASP A 152 6.03 13.23 5.95
N PHE A 153 5.23 12.43 5.26
CA PHE A 153 4.08 11.71 5.80
C PHE A 153 4.51 10.73 6.90
N CYS A 154 5.51 9.89 6.63
CA CYS A 154 6.04 8.93 7.60
C CYS A 154 6.60 9.66 8.82
N ASN A 155 7.42 10.69 8.61
CA ASN A 155 7.99 11.51 9.67
C ASN A 155 6.93 12.23 10.52
N SER A 156 5.89 12.74 9.88
CA SER A 156 4.79 13.40 10.59
C SER A 156 4.06 12.43 11.51
N ILE A 157 3.79 11.21 11.04
CA ILE A 157 3.12 10.19 11.87
C ILE A 157 4.03 9.71 13.00
N SER A 158 5.30 9.41 12.72
CA SER A 158 6.27 8.94 13.71
C SER A 158 6.52 9.98 14.81
N SER A 159 6.63 11.26 14.46
CA SER A 159 6.81 12.35 15.43
C SER A 159 5.53 12.77 16.15
N GLY A 160 4.35 12.38 15.61
CA GLY A 160 3.05 12.86 16.09
C GLY A 160 2.77 14.33 15.80
N VAL A 161 3.60 14.99 14.97
CA VAL A 161 3.47 16.40 14.62
C VAL A 161 3.41 16.52 13.11
N PHE A 162 2.36 17.18 12.60
CA PHE A 162 2.29 17.51 11.18
C PHE A 162 3.35 18.56 10.81
N GLY A 163 4.26 18.20 9.92
CA GLY A 163 5.27 19.11 9.40
C GLY A 163 5.79 18.67 8.03
N MET A 164 5.36 19.34 6.97
CA MET A 164 5.90 19.09 5.62
C MET A 164 7.12 19.97 5.38
N SER A 165 8.22 19.38 4.90
CA SER A 165 9.50 20.05 4.72
C SER A 165 9.54 20.74 3.34
N GLY A 166 8.91 21.91 3.25
CA GLY A 166 9.00 22.80 2.09
C GLY A 166 7.75 22.85 1.20
N SER A 167 7.87 23.53 0.05
CA SER A 167 6.75 23.67 -0.88
C SER A 167 6.64 22.43 -1.77
N LEU A 168 5.76 21.49 -1.40
CA LEU A 168 5.38 20.38 -2.27
C LEU A 168 4.97 20.93 -3.65
N LYS A 169 5.57 20.42 -4.73
CA LYS A 169 5.20 20.78 -6.11
C LYS A 169 4.22 19.74 -6.64
N GLY A 170 3.39 20.14 -7.60
CA GLY A 170 2.36 19.27 -8.15
C GLY A 170 1.06 19.28 -7.34
N LYS A 171 0.00 18.74 -7.94
CA LYS A 171 -1.35 18.77 -7.38
C LYS A 171 -1.59 17.63 -6.39
N ARG A 172 -1.19 16.40 -6.74
CA ARG A 172 -1.32 15.20 -5.91
C ARG A 172 -0.72 15.36 -4.50
N PRO A 173 0.58 15.67 -4.32
CA PRO A 173 1.18 15.68 -2.97
C PRO A 173 0.60 16.81 -2.11
N LYS A 174 0.16 17.92 -2.70
CA LYS A 174 -0.55 18.99 -1.98
C LYS A 174 -1.91 18.53 -1.44
N MET A 175 -2.67 17.78 -2.24
CA MET A 175 -3.97 17.25 -1.82
C MET A 175 -3.80 16.23 -0.70
N LEU A 176 -2.82 15.34 -0.82
CA LEU A 176 -2.50 14.34 0.21
C LEU A 176 -1.98 14.98 1.51
N ALA A 177 -1.15 16.03 1.43
CA ALA A 177 -0.69 16.78 2.60
C ALA A 177 -1.84 17.49 3.32
N HIS A 178 -2.78 18.06 2.58
CA HIS A 178 -3.98 18.66 3.17
C HIS A 178 -4.85 17.64 3.90
N LEU A 179 -5.02 16.45 3.32
CA LEU A 179 -5.72 15.34 3.96
C LEU A 179 -5.05 14.94 5.27
N LEU A 180 -3.74 14.69 5.24
CA LEU A 180 -2.97 14.35 6.43
C LEU A 180 -3.11 15.40 7.53
N LYS A 181 -3.03 16.69 7.18
CA LYS A 181 -3.25 17.79 8.12
C LYS A 181 -4.60 17.68 8.83
N GLN A 182 -5.68 17.35 8.10
CA GLN A 182 -7.00 17.23 8.73
C GLN A 182 -7.08 16.04 9.70
N VAL A 183 -6.32 14.97 9.44
CA VAL A 183 -6.19 13.84 10.39
C VAL A 183 -5.51 14.28 11.69
N PHE A 184 -4.46 15.09 11.60
CA PHE A 184 -3.77 15.64 12.77
C PHE A 184 -4.64 16.64 13.55
N ASP A 185 -5.38 17.48 12.84
CA ASP A 185 -6.31 18.45 13.43
C ASP A 185 -7.60 17.79 13.98
N SER A 186 -7.79 16.49 13.76
CA SER A 186 -9.02 15.75 14.10
C SER A 186 -10.28 16.43 13.54
N ASN A 187 -10.22 16.89 12.30
CA ASN A 187 -11.31 17.61 11.63
C ASN A 187 -12.02 16.72 10.61
N ASP A 188 -13.05 16.01 11.06
CA ASP A 188 -13.85 15.07 10.25
C ASP A 188 -14.42 15.72 8.98
N ILE A 189 -15.00 16.92 9.11
CA ILE A 189 -15.72 17.59 8.02
C ILE A 189 -14.76 18.02 6.91
N GLU A 190 -13.64 18.66 7.27
CA GLU A 190 -12.64 19.03 6.28
C GLU A 190 -11.95 17.81 5.70
N PHE A 191 -11.66 16.78 6.52
CA PHE A 191 -11.10 15.53 6.01
C PHE A 191 -11.99 14.92 4.93
N GLN A 192 -13.30 14.76 5.20
CA GLN A 192 -14.25 14.23 4.23
C GLN A 192 -14.30 15.07 2.95
N THR A 193 -14.36 16.39 3.07
CA THR A 193 -14.39 17.31 1.91
C THR A 193 -13.14 17.19 1.04
N LYS A 194 -11.95 17.11 1.68
CA LYS A 194 -10.69 16.94 0.94
C LYS A 194 -10.56 15.54 0.35
N LEU A 195 -11.08 14.52 1.01
CA LEU A 195 -11.02 13.12 0.56
C LEU A 195 -11.82 12.98 -0.73
N GLU A 196 -13.06 13.48 -0.74
CA GLU A 196 -13.91 13.52 -1.93
C GLU A 196 -13.22 14.27 -3.09
N THR A 197 -12.64 15.43 -2.80
CA THR A 197 -11.90 16.20 -3.82
C THR A 197 -10.74 15.39 -4.40
N TYR A 198 -9.98 14.68 -3.57
CA TYR A 198 -8.87 13.83 -3.99
C TYR A 198 -9.33 12.65 -4.84
N LEU A 199 -10.38 11.93 -4.42
CA LEU A 199 -10.90 10.78 -5.16
C LEU A 199 -11.43 11.19 -6.54
N ILE A 200 -12.15 12.33 -6.64
CA ILE A 200 -12.59 12.88 -7.94
C ILE A 200 -11.39 13.20 -8.83
N TRP A 201 -10.32 13.78 -8.26
CA TRP A 201 -9.10 14.06 -9.01
C TRP A 201 -8.41 12.77 -9.47
N PHE A 202 -8.26 11.78 -8.60
CA PHE A 202 -7.68 10.47 -8.90
C PHE A 202 -8.40 9.81 -10.08
N LYS A 203 -9.74 9.72 -10.07
CA LYS A 203 -10.54 9.16 -11.17
C LYS A 203 -10.25 9.81 -12.52
N ARG A 204 -10.06 11.12 -12.53
CA ARG A 204 -9.89 11.89 -13.76
C ARG A 204 -8.47 11.86 -14.32
N ASN A 205 -7.47 11.58 -13.49
CA ASN A 205 -6.07 11.82 -13.83
C ASN A 205 -5.17 10.59 -13.69
N GLU A 206 -5.51 9.65 -12.82
CA GLU A 206 -4.65 8.51 -12.48
C GLU A 206 -5.32 7.16 -12.70
N PHE A 207 -6.65 7.10 -12.65
CA PHE A 207 -7.37 5.87 -12.92
C PHE A 207 -7.32 5.55 -14.43
N ASP A 208 -6.63 4.48 -14.79
CA ASP A 208 -6.43 4.06 -16.19
C ASP A 208 -7.50 3.08 -16.69
N GLY A 209 -8.41 2.64 -15.81
CA GLY A 209 -9.49 1.69 -16.11
C GLY A 209 -9.02 0.28 -16.45
N ARG A 210 -7.70 -0.01 -16.39
CA ARG A 210 -7.13 -1.32 -16.75
C ARG A 210 -7.02 -2.29 -15.57
N GLY A 211 -7.58 -1.90 -14.42
CA GLY A 211 -8.05 -2.86 -13.43
C GLY A 211 -7.08 -3.27 -12.32
N ASN A 212 -5.88 -2.69 -12.24
CA ASN A 212 -4.91 -3.14 -11.23
C ASN A 212 -5.17 -2.63 -9.81
N LEU A 213 -6.04 -1.63 -9.62
CA LEU A 213 -6.36 -1.06 -8.32
C LEU A 213 -7.86 -0.77 -8.22
N LEU A 214 -8.52 -1.40 -7.25
CA LEU A 214 -9.93 -1.12 -6.90
C LEU A 214 -10.07 0.28 -6.27
N VAL A 215 -9.06 0.74 -5.52
CA VAL A 215 -9.03 2.04 -4.83
C VAL A 215 -7.63 2.66 -4.91
N SER A 216 -7.53 4.00 -4.83
CA SER A 216 -6.24 4.67 -4.64
C SER A 216 -5.53 4.14 -3.39
N LEU A 217 -4.26 3.72 -3.56
CA LEU A 217 -3.38 3.31 -2.47
C LEU A 217 -3.25 4.42 -1.41
N ASP A 218 -2.99 5.66 -1.86
CA ASP A 218 -2.77 6.80 -0.97
C ASP A 218 -4.04 7.10 -0.16
N ALA A 219 -5.22 7.04 -0.80
CA ALA A 219 -6.49 7.22 -0.10
C ALA A 219 -6.72 6.11 0.92
N SER A 220 -6.43 4.86 0.57
CA SER A 220 -6.60 3.70 1.47
C SER A 220 -5.77 3.86 2.74
N ILE A 221 -4.50 4.27 2.60
CA ILE A 221 -3.59 4.56 3.72
C ILE A 221 -4.17 5.67 4.61
N LEU A 222 -4.55 6.80 4.01
CA LEU A 222 -5.06 7.96 4.74
C LEU A 222 -6.40 7.70 5.43
N VAL A 223 -7.32 6.98 4.78
CA VAL A 223 -8.63 6.58 5.34
C VAL A 223 -8.43 5.66 6.54
N GLY A 224 -7.57 4.65 6.40
CA GLY A 224 -7.24 3.73 7.48
C GLY A 224 -6.60 4.44 8.67
N PHE A 225 -5.63 5.32 8.41
CA PHE A 225 -5.00 6.12 9.44
C PHE A 225 -5.98 7.09 10.13
N ALA A 226 -6.82 7.79 9.37
CA ALA A 226 -7.86 8.67 9.90
C ALA A 226 -8.83 7.94 10.84
N ARG A 227 -9.29 6.74 10.46
CA ARG A 227 -10.15 5.90 11.30
C ARG A 227 -9.44 5.45 12.57
N SER A 228 -8.16 5.08 12.49
CA SER A 228 -7.35 4.73 13.68
C SER A 228 -7.19 5.90 14.67
N ARG A 229 -7.28 7.14 14.15
CA ARG A 229 -7.26 8.39 14.92
C ARG A 229 -8.64 8.80 15.44
N GLY A 230 -9.67 8.00 15.19
CA GLY A 230 -11.04 8.20 15.68
C GLY A 230 -11.89 9.14 14.82
N LEU A 231 -11.43 9.55 13.64
CA LEU A 231 -12.22 10.39 12.75
C LEU A 231 -13.43 9.61 12.23
N LYS A 232 -14.58 10.28 12.16
CA LYS A 232 -15.84 9.69 11.68
C LYS A 232 -16.25 10.38 10.39
N PHE A 233 -16.15 9.66 9.28
CA PHE A 233 -16.54 10.13 7.95
C PHE A 233 -17.17 8.99 7.16
N SER A 234 -17.98 9.35 6.17
CA SER A 234 -18.46 8.42 5.15
C SER A 234 -17.70 8.63 3.85
N ILE A 235 -17.44 7.53 3.13
CA ILE A 235 -17.07 7.64 1.72
C ILE A 235 -18.40 7.91 0.98
N PRO A 236 -18.52 8.97 0.16
CA PRO A 236 -19.75 9.24 -0.57
C PRO A 236 -20.12 8.07 -1.50
N GLU A 237 -21.40 7.68 -1.55
CA GLU A 237 -21.91 6.55 -2.37
C GLU A 237 -21.48 6.63 -3.84
N HIS A 238 -21.50 7.84 -4.44
CA HIS A 238 -21.08 8.05 -5.82
C HIS A 238 -19.56 7.83 -6.07
N LEU A 239 -18.78 7.73 -4.99
CA LEU A 239 -17.37 7.34 -4.99
C LEU A 239 -17.19 5.86 -4.56
N GLU A 240 -18.17 5.26 -3.87
CA GLU A 240 -18.23 3.81 -3.67
C GLU A 240 -18.44 3.10 -5.01
N ASP A 241 -19.27 3.66 -5.89
CA ASP A 241 -19.40 3.21 -7.28
C ASP A 241 -18.07 3.26 -8.05
N MET A 242 -17.11 4.12 -7.64
CA MET A 242 -15.78 4.16 -8.26
C MET A 242 -14.88 2.99 -7.87
N ILE A 243 -15.20 2.30 -6.77
CA ILE A 243 -14.56 1.07 -6.34
C ILE A 243 -15.07 -0.12 -7.19
N LEU A 244 -16.26 0.02 -7.78
CA LEU A 244 -17.01 -1.05 -8.46
C LEU A 244 -17.14 -0.86 -9.98
N GLU A 245 -16.96 0.35 -10.52
CA GLU A 245 -17.02 0.64 -11.95
C GLU A 245 -15.64 0.54 -12.62
N GLN A 246 -15.22 -0.67 -12.96
CA GLN A 246 -14.39 -0.86 -14.16
C GLN A 246 -15.34 -1.05 -15.37
N LYS A 247 -15.03 -0.42 -16.50
CA LYS A 247 -15.79 -0.53 -17.75
C LYS A 247 -14.96 -1.24 -18.79
#